data_AF-A0AAD4DYG9-F1
#
_entry.id   AF-A0AAD4DYG9-F1
#
_cell.length_a   1.000
_cell.length_b   1.000
_cell.length_c   1.000
_cell.angle_alpha   90.00
_cell.angle_beta   90.00
_cell.angle_gamma   90.00
#
_symmetry.space_group_name_H-M   'P 1'
#
loop_
_entity.id
_entity.type
_entity.pdbx_description
1 polymer ?
#
loop_
_entity_poly.entity_id
_entity_poly.type
_entity_poly.pdbx_seq_one_letter_code
_entity_poly.pdbx_strand_id
1 'polypeptide(L)'
;FLISSSPIKSGTRLPIMPLAIISPIKHTLKSRLHCNMSLESTREKKLKEKVNNLTEQVTMLKEHVSTLQATVILQRRYCDQVHHHLETQEKKGCRDSDNIKLNGDGMPRLLTSDEVFEQVLQYQEHRQAKAAEKETRKAALEARTHKMEVWMQEDEARKNRNKAKTKQWKVAVKEWEAKQVLAKQER
;
A
#
# COMPACT_ATOMS: atom_id res chain seq x y z
N PHE A 1 -13.99 5.48 27.31
CA PHE A 1 -13.95 4.93 28.68
C PHE A 1 -12.97 5.62 29.65
N LEU A 2 -11.98 6.42 29.22
CA LEU A 2 -11.19 7.28 30.15
C LEU A 2 -11.37 8.80 29.93
N ILE A 3 -11.95 9.24 28.81
CA ILE A 3 -12.22 10.66 28.49
C ILE A 3 -13.68 10.89 28.05
N SER A 4 -14.37 9.84 27.61
CA SER A 4 -15.78 9.84 27.18
C SER A 4 -16.46 8.57 27.67
N SER A 5 -17.70 8.71 28.13
CA SER A 5 -18.60 7.62 28.52
C SER A 5 -19.16 6.84 27.32
N SER A 6 -19.13 7.43 26.13
CA SER A 6 -19.55 6.76 24.91
C SER A 6 -18.42 5.92 24.31
N PRO A 7 -18.72 4.72 23.77
CA PRO A 7 -17.76 3.93 23.00
C PRO A 7 -17.28 4.71 21.77
N ILE A 8 -16.05 4.42 21.33
CA ILE A 8 -15.45 5.05 20.15
C ILE A 8 -16.32 4.70 18.94
N LYS A 9 -16.82 5.71 18.24
CA LYS A 9 -17.58 5.54 16.99
C LYS A 9 -16.66 5.46 15.79
N SER A 10 -17.14 4.84 14.71
CA SER A 10 -16.42 4.76 13.43
C SER A 10 -15.97 6.14 12.91
N GLY A 11 -16.74 7.20 13.16
CA GLY A 11 -16.46 8.57 12.71
C GLY A 11 -15.42 9.36 13.55
N THR A 12 -14.88 8.79 14.63
CA THR A 12 -13.87 9.48 15.44
C THR A 12 -12.57 9.62 14.65
N ARG A 13 -12.10 10.86 14.41
CA ARG A 13 -10.82 11.09 13.71
C ARG A 13 -9.65 10.83 14.64
N LEU A 14 -8.75 9.94 14.22
CA LEU A 14 -7.49 9.70 14.91
C LEU A 14 -6.46 10.80 14.59
N PRO A 15 -5.58 11.15 15.53
CA PRO A 15 -4.52 12.11 15.27
C PRO A 15 -3.59 11.58 14.18
N ILE A 16 -3.35 12.42 13.16
CA ILE A 16 -2.41 12.09 12.09
C ILE A 16 -1.00 12.38 12.62
N MET A 17 -0.23 11.34 12.88
CA MET A 17 1.16 11.47 13.26
C MET A 17 2.01 11.70 12.00
N PRO A 18 2.73 12.83 11.90
CA PRO A 18 3.59 13.09 10.75
C PRO A 18 4.76 12.11 10.73
N LEU A 19 4.98 11.44 9.59
CA LEU A 19 6.16 10.61 9.38
C LEU A 19 7.31 11.49 8.89
N ALA A 20 8.46 11.37 9.52
CA ALA A 20 9.67 12.06 9.08
C ALA A 20 10.28 11.36 7.86
N ILE A 21 10.74 12.12 6.86
CA ILE A 21 11.46 11.54 5.73
C ILE A 21 12.87 11.17 6.20
N ILE A 22 13.13 9.88 6.36
CA ILE A 22 14.47 9.38 6.67
C ILE A 22 15.24 9.23 5.36
N SER A 23 16.42 9.86 5.27
CA SER A 23 17.33 9.65 4.14
C SER A 23 17.70 8.16 4.01
N PRO A 24 17.84 7.61 2.80
CA PRO A 24 18.26 6.22 2.62
C PRO A 24 19.54 5.87 3.36
N ILE A 25 19.58 4.70 4.01
CA ILE A 25 20.78 4.17 4.63
C ILE A 25 21.74 3.73 3.50
N LYS A 26 22.74 4.57 3.20
CA LYS A 26 23.74 4.27 2.17
C LYS A 26 24.80 3.34 2.73
N HIS A 27 24.64 2.04 2.53
CA HIS A 27 25.65 1.03 2.90
C HIS A 27 26.99 1.25 2.15
N THR A 28 26.96 1.91 0.99
CA THR A 28 28.11 2.15 0.11
C THR A 28 28.98 3.35 0.49
N LEU A 29 28.58 4.20 1.45
CA LEU A 29 29.44 5.31 1.88
C LEU A 29 30.52 4.89 2.86
N LYS A 30 30.36 3.74 3.54
CA LYS A 30 31.44 3.15 4.33
C LYS A 30 32.67 2.90 3.45
N SER A 31 32.51 2.36 2.24
CA SER A 31 33.66 2.09 1.35
C SER A 31 34.41 3.34 0.87
N ARG A 32 33.76 4.51 0.79
CA ARG A 32 34.42 5.76 0.35
C ARG A 32 35.18 6.48 1.48
N LEU A 33 34.71 6.40 2.72
CA LEU A 33 35.45 6.92 3.89
C LEU A 33 36.56 5.95 4.36
N HIS A 34 36.47 4.69 3.94
CA HIS A 34 37.55 3.70 4.06
C HIS A 34 38.52 3.78 2.88
N CYS A 35 38.66 4.96 2.25
CA CYS A 35 39.84 5.23 1.43
C CYS A 35 41.06 4.90 2.31
N ASN A 36 41.79 3.86 1.91
CA ASN A 36 43.07 3.41 2.47
C ASN A 36 44.19 4.43 2.18
N MET A 37 43.86 5.73 2.25
CA MET A 37 44.85 6.79 2.26
C MET A 37 45.55 6.69 3.61
N SER A 38 46.86 6.45 3.57
CA SER A 38 47.72 6.53 4.75
C SER A 38 47.52 7.90 5.38
N LEU A 39 46.96 7.94 6.59
CA LEU A 39 46.74 9.19 7.33
C LEU A 39 48.05 9.56 8.00
N GLU A 40 48.80 10.46 7.38
CA GLU A 40 50.14 10.83 7.81
C GLU A 40 50.11 11.79 9.02
N SER A 41 49.02 12.53 9.22
CA SER A 41 48.89 13.52 10.31
C SER A 41 48.00 13.07 11.48
N THR A 42 48.43 13.36 12.71
CA THR A 42 47.67 13.07 13.95
C THR A 42 46.30 13.75 14.00
N ARG A 43 46.16 14.92 13.36
CA ARG A 43 44.91 15.65 13.25
C ARG A 43 43.87 14.90 12.41
N GLU A 44 44.30 14.30 11.31
CA GLU A 44 43.41 13.59 10.38
C GLU A 44 42.87 12.31 11.02
N LYS A 45 43.69 11.62 11.81
CA LYS A 45 43.27 10.46 12.60
C LYS A 45 42.14 10.82 13.58
N LYS A 46 42.31 11.90 14.35
CA LYS A 46 41.27 12.41 15.27
C LYS A 46 39.98 12.82 14.56
N LEU A 47 40.10 13.45 13.39
CA LEU A 47 38.93 13.84 12.60
C LEU A 47 38.17 12.62 12.08
N LYS A 48 38.88 11.61 11.58
CA LYS A 48 38.28 10.36 11.09
C LYS A 48 37.55 9.61 12.19
N GLU A 49 38.16 9.50 13.37
CA GLU A 49 37.52 8.90 14.55
C GLU A 49 36.23 9.64 14.91
N LYS A 50 36.27 10.98 14.96
CA LYS A 50 35.08 11.79 15.25
C LYS A 50 33.98 11.63 14.19
N VAL A 51 34.34 11.58 12.91
CA VAL A 51 33.39 11.33 11.82
C VAL A 51 32.76 9.94 11.96
N ASN A 52 33.56 8.90 12.22
CA ASN A 52 33.06 7.55 12.43
C ASN A 52 32.06 7.50 13.59
N ASN A 53 32.43 8.06 14.75
CA ASN A 53 31.56 8.10 15.93
C ASN A 53 30.23 8.83 15.64
N LEU A 54 30.28 9.97 14.96
CA LEU A 54 29.06 10.71 14.57
C LEU A 54 28.23 9.92 13.57
N THR A 55 28.85 9.25 12.60
CA THR A 55 28.10 8.43 11.64
C THR A 55 27.42 7.25 12.30
N GLU A 56 28.06 6.60 13.27
CA GLU A 56 27.48 5.51 14.04
C GLU A 56 26.27 5.98 14.85
N GLN A 57 26.39 7.11 15.55
CA GLN A 57 25.28 7.71 16.29
C GLN A 57 24.09 8.04 15.36
N VAL A 58 24.37 8.65 14.20
CA VAL A 58 23.33 8.98 13.22
C VAL A 58 22.69 7.71 12.65
N THR A 59 23.45 6.63 12.42
CA THR A 59 22.86 5.35 11.96
C THR A 59 21.94 4.75 13.01
N MET A 60 22.36 4.73 14.28
CA MET A 60 21.53 4.23 15.38
C MET A 60 20.22 5.01 15.53
N LEU A 61 20.29 6.35 15.46
CA LEU A 61 19.11 7.21 15.51
C LEU A 61 18.18 6.97 14.32
N LYS A 62 18.72 6.79 13.11
CA LYS A 62 17.91 6.50 11.91
C LYS A 62 17.20 5.16 12.03
N GLU A 63 17.88 4.14 12.53
CA GLU A 63 17.27 2.82 12.79
C GLU A 63 16.14 2.93 13.82
N HIS A 64 16.37 3.65 14.92
CA HIS A 64 15.34 3.89 15.93
C HIS A 64 14.12 4.66 15.41
N VAL A 65 14.33 5.72 14.63
CA VAL A 65 13.22 6.45 14.00
C VAL A 65 12.49 5.56 12.99
N SER A 66 13.21 4.71 12.26
CA SER A 66 12.59 3.77 11.32
C SER A 66 11.68 2.75 12.03
N THR A 67 12.09 2.24 13.20
CA THR A 67 11.25 1.31 13.97
C THR A 67 10.02 2.01 14.53
N LEU A 68 10.16 3.23 15.06
CA LEU A 68 9.03 4.04 15.51
C LEU A 68 8.05 4.36 14.37
N GLN A 69 8.54 4.67 13.17
CA GLN A 69 7.67 4.91 12.03
C GLN A 69 6.94 3.64 11.60
N ALA A 70 7.64 2.50 11.59
CA ALA A 70 7.00 1.21 11.29
C ALA A 70 5.88 0.88 12.28
N THR A 71 6.08 1.11 13.59
CA THR A 71 5.04 0.87 14.59
C THR A 71 3.85 1.80 14.41
N VAL A 72 4.08 3.09 14.14
CA VAL A 72 3.00 4.07 13.85
C VAL A 72 2.18 3.66 12.62
N ILE A 73 2.84 3.20 11.55
CA ILE A 73 2.15 2.72 10.34
C ILE A 73 1.28 1.50 10.65
N LEU A 74 1.80 0.54 11.41
CA LEU A 74 1.06 -0.66 11.80
C LEU A 74 -0.14 -0.33 12.71
N GLN A 75 0.05 0.55 13.69
CA GLN A 75 -1.02 1.03 14.56
C GLN A 75 -2.11 1.72 13.76
N ARG A 76 -1.74 2.60 12.81
CA ARG A 76 -2.70 3.25 11.93
C ARG A 76 -3.52 2.24 11.15
N ARG A 77 -2.87 1.25 10.54
CA ARG A 77 -3.55 0.20 9.78
C ARG A 77 -4.50 -0.63 10.65
N TYR A 78 -4.08 -0.96 11.87
CA TYR A 78 -4.93 -1.67 12.83
C TYR A 78 -6.15 -0.83 13.20
N CYS A 79 -5.95 0.45 13.52
CA CYS A 79 -7.04 1.37 13.80
C CYS A 79 -8.01 1.48 12.62
N ASP A 80 -7.52 1.62 11.39
CA ASP A 80 -8.36 1.67 10.19
C ASP A 80 -9.24 0.41 10.05
N GLN A 81 -8.68 -0.78 10.34
CA GLN A 81 -9.43 -2.04 10.36
C GLN A 81 -10.52 -2.06 11.44
N VAL A 82 -10.21 -1.60 12.65
CA VAL A 82 -11.17 -1.50 13.75
C VAL A 82 -12.28 -0.51 13.40
N HIS A 83 -11.94 0.66 12.86
CA HIS A 83 -12.91 1.66 12.40
C HIS A 83 -13.84 1.08 11.33
N HIS A 84 -13.31 0.33 10.36
CA HIS A 84 -14.12 -0.30 9.33
C HIS A 84 -15.04 -1.39 9.89
N HIS A 85 -14.57 -2.16 10.88
CA HIS A 85 -15.40 -3.14 11.57
C HIS A 85 -16.56 -2.47 12.32
N LEU A 86 -16.26 -1.40 13.06
CA LEU A 86 -17.27 -0.59 13.76
C LEU A 86 -18.26 0.02 12.78
N GLU A 87 -17.80 0.61 11.68
CA GLU A 87 -18.66 1.15 10.63
C GLU A 87 -19.59 0.07 10.06
N THR A 88 -19.08 -1.14 9.85
CA THR A 88 -19.88 -2.27 9.36
C THR A 88 -20.91 -2.71 10.40
N GLN A 89 -20.56 -2.75 11.69
CA GLN A 89 -21.51 -3.07 12.76
C GLN A 89 -22.59 -1.99 12.91
N GLU A 90 -22.22 -0.71 12.91
CA GLU A 90 -23.13 0.43 12.96
C GLU A 90 -24.09 0.41 11.76
N LYS A 91 -23.57 0.14 10.56
CA LYS A 91 -24.39 -0.03 9.34
C LYS A 91 -25.30 -1.25 9.43
N LYS A 92 -24.85 -2.38 10.00
CA LYS A 92 -25.68 -3.57 10.18
C LYS A 92 -26.85 -3.30 11.13
N GLY A 93 -26.63 -2.61 12.25
CA GLY A 93 -27.71 -2.20 13.15
C GLY A 93 -28.66 -1.17 12.54
N CYS A 94 -28.23 -0.39 11.56
CA CYS A 94 -29.12 0.49 10.77
C CYS A 94 -29.77 -0.19 9.56
N ARG A 95 -29.33 -1.41 9.19
CA ARG A 95 -29.78 -2.14 7.99
C ARG A 95 -30.93 -3.11 8.25
N ASP A 96 -31.57 -3.04 9.41
CA ASP A 96 -32.80 -3.79 9.69
C ASP A 96 -33.92 -3.49 8.68
N SER A 97 -33.75 -2.53 7.77
CA SER A 97 -34.65 -2.21 6.66
C SER A 97 -34.34 -2.89 5.31
N ASP A 98 -33.20 -3.56 5.10
CA ASP A 98 -32.94 -4.20 3.79
C ASP A 98 -33.78 -5.48 3.58
N ASN A 99 -34.33 -6.02 4.68
CA ASN A 99 -35.40 -7.02 4.72
C ASN A 99 -36.71 -6.37 5.19
N ILE A 100 -37.08 -5.20 4.66
CA ILE A 100 -38.50 -4.79 4.69
C ILE A 100 -39.26 -5.88 3.91
N LYS A 101 -39.72 -6.89 4.64
CA LYS A 101 -40.91 -7.61 4.23
C LYS A 101 -41.95 -6.54 3.98
N LEU A 102 -42.69 -6.65 2.88
CA LEU A 102 -43.79 -5.73 2.54
C LEU A 102 -44.69 -5.46 3.77
N ASN A 103 -44.79 -6.43 4.69
CA ASN A 103 -45.36 -6.30 6.02
C ASN A 103 -44.28 -6.49 7.12
N GLY A 104 -43.44 -5.48 7.35
CA GLY A 104 -42.39 -5.53 8.38
C GLY A 104 -42.92 -5.78 9.80
N ASP A 105 -44.13 -5.30 10.08
CA ASP A 105 -44.79 -5.39 11.39
C ASP A 105 -45.51 -6.72 11.62
N GLY A 106 -45.60 -7.59 10.61
CA GLY A 106 -46.34 -8.86 10.68
C GLY A 106 -47.87 -8.73 10.75
N MET A 107 -48.40 -7.50 10.83
CA MET A 107 -49.83 -7.22 10.88
C MET A 107 -50.47 -7.40 9.48
N PRO A 108 -51.68 -7.98 9.40
CA PRO A 108 -52.43 -8.05 8.15
C PRO A 108 -52.81 -6.63 7.72
N ARG A 109 -52.38 -6.24 6.51
CA ARG A 109 -52.77 -4.98 5.87
C ARG A 109 -53.77 -5.28 4.76
N LEU A 110 -54.71 -4.36 4.56
CA LEU A 110 -55.69 -4.46 3.49
C LEU A 110 -55.00 -4.20 2.15
N LEU A 111 -54.97 -5.19 1.25
CA LEU A 111 -54.25 -5.12 -0.03
C LEU A 111 -54.85 -4.11 -1.04
N THR A 112 -56.03 -3.58 -0.75
CA THR A 112 -56.72 -2.57 -1.57
C THR A 112 -56.42 -1.14 -1.15
N SER A 113 -55.63 -0.89 -0.11
CA SER A 113 -55.22 0.48 0.20
C SER A 113 -54.14 0.96 -0.77
N ASP A 114 -54.25 2.22 -1.21
CA ASP A 114 -53.29 2.86 -2.11
C ASP A 114 -51.87 2.81 -1.54
N GLU A 115 -51.74 2.91 -0.21
CA GLU A 115 -50.46 2.82 0.50
C GLU A 115 -49.72 1.49 0.27
N VAL A 116 -50.43 0.37 0.25
CA VAL A 116 -49.81 -0.96 0.03
C VAL A 116 -49.39 -1.09 -1.43
N PHE A 117 -50.17 -0.53 -2.36
CA PHE A 117 -49.83 -0.52 -3.77
C PHE A 117 -48.55 0.29 -4.06
N GLU A 118 -48.43 1.49 -3.49
CA GLU A 118 -47.21 2.30 -3.60
C GLU A 118 -45.98 1.59 -3.02
N GLN A 119 -46.12 0.92 -1.88
CA GLN A 119 -45.04 0.12 -1.27
C GLN A 119 -44.59 -1.04 -2.17
N VAL A 120 -45.52 -1.72 -2.85
CA VAL A 120 -45.20 -2.78 -3.81
C VAL A 120 -44.44 -2.23 -5.01
N LEU A 121 -44.84 -1.08 -5.55
CA LEU A 121 -44.14 -0.43 -6.65
C LEU A 121 -42.70 -0.05 -6.26
N GLN A 122 -42.52 0.63 -5.12
CA GLN A 122 -41.19 0.99 -4.62
C GLN A 122 -40.31 -0.25 -4.38
N TYR A 123 -40.88 -1.32 -3.84
CA TYR A 123 -40.16 -2.58 -3.66
C TYR A 123 -39.72 -3.20 -4.98
N GLN A 124 -40.58 -3.19 -6.00
CA GLN A 124 -40.26 -3.69 -7.34
C GLN A 124 -39.17 -2.85 -8.01
N GLU A 125 -39.30 -1.52 -7.98
CA GLU A 125 -38.30 -0.59 -8.52
C GLU A 125 -36.93 -0.78 -7.85
N HIS A 126 -36.91 -0.87 -6.51
CA HIS A 126 -35.68 -1.11 -5.76
C HIS A 126 -35.06 -2.46 -6.09
N ARG A 127 -35.87 -3.52 -6.27
CA ARG A 127 -35.38 -4.85 -6.68
C ARG A 127 -34.80 -4.82 -8.10
N GLN A 128 -35.43 -4.10 -9.02
CA GLN A 128 -34.93 -3.91 -10.39
C GLN A 128 -33.63 -3.10 -10.39
N ALA A 129 -33.55 -2.02 -9.61
CA ALA A 129 -32.33 -1.21 -9.47
C ALA A 129 -31.16 -2.03 -8.90
N LYS A 130 -31.40 -2.83 -7.84
CA LYS A 130 -30.39 -3.74 -7.27
C LYS A 130 -29.95 -4.82 -8.26
N ALA A 131 -30.86 -5.32 -9.11
CA ALA A 131 -30.51 -6.28 -10.15
C ALA A 131 -29.64 -5.63 -11.25
N ALA A 132 -30.01 -4.44 -11.71
CA ALA A 132 -29.21 -3.67 -12.67
C ALA A 132 -27.81 -3.33 -12.11
N GLU A 133 -27.71 -2.91 -10.84
CA GLU A 133 -26.43 -2.65 -10.19
C GLU A 133 -25.54 -3.91 -10.15
N LYS A 134 -26.11 -5.08 -9.85
CA LYS A 134 -25.36 -6.35 -9.87
C LYS A 134 -24.84 -6.68 -11.26
N GLU A 135 -25.65 -6.51 -12.30
CA GLU A 135 -25.22 -6.76 -13.68
C GLU A 135 -24.13 -5.79 -14.13
N THR A 136 -24.26 -4.48 -13.82
CA THR A 136 -23.19 -3.51 -14.12
C THR A 136 -21.89 -3.84 -13.40
N ARG A 137 -21.96 -4.27 -12.12
CA ARG A 137 -20.79 -4.71 -11.35
C ARG A 137 -20.14 -5.96 -11.94
N LYS A 138 -20.94 -6.92 -12.41
CA LYS A 138 -20.45 -8.14 -13.05
C LYS A 138 -19.75 -7.82 -14.37
N ALA A 139 -20.36 -7.01 -15.22
CA ALA A 139 -19.77 -6.55 -16.47
C ALA A 139 -18.44 -5.78 -16.24
N ALA A 140 -18.38 -4.93 -15.21
CA ALA A 140 -17.15 -4.22 -14.84
C ALA A 140 -16.04 -5.17 -14.37
N LEU A 141 -16.39 -6.23 -13.64
CA LEU A 141 -15.45 -7.26 -13.21
C LEU A 141 -14.88 -8.01 -14.41
N GLU A 142 -15.73 -8.46 -15.33
CA GLU A 142 -15.33 -9.17 -16.56
C GLU A 142 -14.43 -8.29 -17.46
N ALA A 143 -14.76 -7.00 -17.61
CA ALA A 143 -13.92 -6.06 -18.33
C ALA A 143 -12.54 -5.88 -17.65
N ARG A 144 -12.49 -5.89 -16.32
CA ARG A 144 -11.25 -5.80 -15.55
C ARG A 144 -10.41 -7.07 -15.69
N THR A 145 -11.02 -8.25 -15.64
CA THR A 145 -10.29 -9.53 -15.78
C THR A 145 -9.68 -9.63 -17.17
N HIS A 146 -10.45 -9.31 -18.23
CA HIS A 146 -9.93 -9.31 -19.59
C HIS A 146 -8.75 -8.33 -19.76
N LYS A 147 -8.87 -7.10 -19.24
CA LYS A 147 -7.75 -6.13 -19.27
C LYS A 147 -6.52 -6.62 -18.52
N MET A 148 -6.71 -7.32 -17.39
CA MET A 148 -5.62 -7.90 -16.61
C MET A 148 -4.90 -9.00 -17.40
N GLU A 149 -5.64 -9.87 -18.09
CA GLU A 149 -5.07 -10.95 -18.90
C GLU A 149 -4.23 -10.40 -20.05
N VAL A 150 -4.74 -9.38 -20.77
CA VAL A 150 -3.98 -8.69 -21.83
C VAL A 150 -2.70 -8.07 -21.25
N TRP A 151 -2.81 -7.36 -20.13
CA TRP A 151 -1.66 -6.74 -19.47
C TRP A 151 -0.62 -7.78 -19.03
N MET A 152 -1.04 -8.93 -18.52
CA MET A 152 -0.13 -10.02 -18.11
C MET A 152 0.66 -10.55 -19.30
N GLN A 153 0.02 -10.75 -20.46
CA GLN A 153 0.69 -11.19 -21.69
C GLN A 153 1.71 -10.16 -22.18
N GLU A 154 1.34 -8.88 -22.20
CA GLU A 154 2.25 -7.78 -22.57
C GLU A 154 3.44 -7.66 -21.61
N ASP A 155 3.20 -7.81 -20.31
CA ASP A 155 4.24 -7.74 -19.29
C ASP A 155 5.22 -8.91 -19.39
N GLU A 156 4.73 -10.11 -19.68
CA GLU A 156 5.57 -11.27 -19.95
C GLU A 156 6.43 -11.07 -21.21
N ALA A 157 5.84 -10.58 -22.30
CA ALA A 157 6.58 -10.24 -23.51
C ALA A 157 7.67 -9.18 -23.25
N ARG A 158 7.35 -8.16 -22.45
CA ARG A 158 8.29 -7.11 -22.01
C ARG A 158 9.44 -7.71 -21.18
N LYS A 159 9.14 -8.57 -20.21
CA LYS A 159 10.15 -9.28 -19.39
C LYS A 159 11.08 -10.12 -20.26
N ASN A 160 10.53 -10.83 -21.24
CA ASN A 160 11.32 -11.66 -22.15
C ASN A 160 12.22 -10.82 -23.06
N ARG A 161 11.73 -9.70 -23.59
CA ARG A 161 12.54 -8.74 -24.35
C ARG A 161 13.69 -8.18 -23.51
N ASN A 162 13.42 -7.80 -22.27
CA ASN A 162 14.45 -7.29 -21.37
C ASN A 162 15.50 -8.35 -21.03
N LYS A 163 15.08 -9.60 -20.78
CA LYS A 163 16.01 -10.73 -20.60
C LYS A 163 16.92 -10.91 -21.82
N ALA A 164 16.39 -10.83 -23.04
CA ALA A 164 17.17 -10.93 -24.26
C ALA A 164 18.19 -9.78 -24.40
N LYS A 165 17.76 -8.53 -24.17
CA LYS A 165 18.66 -7.35 -24.16
C LYS A 165 19.78 -7.50 -23.13
N THR A 166 19.45 -7.95 -21.92
CA THR A 166 20.45 -8.16 -20.87
C THR A 166 21.45 -9.25 -21.25
N LYS A 167 21.03 -10.32 -21.92
CA LYS A 167 21.95 -11.35 -22.44
C LYS A 167 22.90 -10.77 -23.48
N GLN A 168 22.37 -10.04 -24.47
CA GLN A 168 23.19 -9.38 -25.50
C GLN A 168 24.19 -8.40 -24.90
N TRP A 169 23.72 -7.56 -23.96
CA TRP A 169 24.58 -6.62 -23.24
C TRP A 169 25.71 -7.35 -22.49
N LYS A 170 25.42 -8.45 -21.78
CA LYS A 170 26.45 -9.24 -21.09
C LYS A 170 27.49 -9.82 -22.06
N VAL A 171 27.09 -10.26 -23.24
CA VAL A 171 28.02 -10.74 -24.27
C VAL A 171 28.90 -9.59 -24.77
N ALA A 172 28.29 -8.46 -25.14
CA ALA A 172 29.02 -7.27 -25.59
C ALA A 172 30.00 -6.73 -24.53
N VAL A 173 29.62 -6.74 -23.25
CA VAL A 173 30.50 -6.36 -22.14
C VAL A 173 31.70 -7.30 -22.05
N LYS A 174 31.50 -8.62 -22.13
CA LYS A 174 32.60 -9.60 -22.13
C LYS A 174 33.55 -9.41 -23.32
N GLU A 175 33.02 -9.17 -24.51
CA GLU A 175 33.83 -8.89 -25.70
C GLU A 175 34.63 -7.60 -25.54
N TRP A 176 34.02 -6.56 -24.99
CA TRP A 176 34.69 -5.29 -24.70
C TRP A 176 35.78 -5.46 -23.63
N GLU A 177 35.53 -6.19 -22.56
CA GLU A 177 36.51 -6.52 -21.52
C GLU A 177 37.70 -7.29 -22.09
N ALA A 178 37.46 -8.29 -22.96
CA ALA A 178 38.52 -9.03 -23.64
C ALA A 178 39.38 -8.12 -24.54
N LYS A 179 38.75 -7.24 -25.34
CA LYS A 179 39.46 -6.24 -26.15
C LYS A 179 40.28 -5.27 -25.30
N GLN A 180 39.75 -4.86 -24.15
CA GLN A 180 40.47 -3.99 -23.21
C GLN A 180 41.71 -4.67 -22.62
N VAL A 181 41.65 -5.97 -22.32
CA VAL A 181 42.81 -6.73 -21.83
C VAL A 181 43.88 -6.83 -22.91
N LEU A 182 43.52 -7.17 -24.15
CA LEU A 182 44.46 -7.23 -25.27
C LEU A 182 45.13 -5.88 -25.54
N ALA A 183 44.34 -4.79 -25.58
CA ALA A 183 44.88 -3.44 -25.80
C ALA A 183 45.82 -2.96 -24.69
N LYS A 184 45.73 -3.54 -23.48
CA LYS A 184 46.67 -3.27 -22.38
C LYS A 184 47.95 -4.11 -22.48
N GLN A 185 47.93 -5.24 -23.17
CA GLN A 185 49.10 -6.09 -23.39
C GLN A 185 49.96 -5.61 -24.57
N GLU A 186 49.37 -4.90 -25.53
CA GLU A 186 50.07 -4.31 -26.69
C GLU A 186 50.76 -2.95 -26.39
N ARG A 187 50.62 -2.41 -25.17
CA ARG A 187 51.28 -1.19 -24.69
C ARG A 187 52.39 -1.51 -23.71
#